data_AF-A0AAX4FVW4-F1
#
_entry.id   AF-A0AAX4FVW4-F1
#
_cell.length_a   1.000
_cell.length_b   1.000
_cell.length_c   1.000
_cell.angle_alpha   90.00
_cell.angle_beta   90.00
_cell.angle_gamma   90.00
#
_symmetry.space_group_name_H-M   'P 1'
#
loop_
_entity.id
_entity.type
_entity.pdbx_description
1 polymer ?
#
loop_
_entity_poly.entity_id
_entity_poly.type
_entity_poly.pdbx_seq_one_letter_code
_entity_poly.pdbx_strand_id
1 'polypeptide(L)'
;MLLGTVYVDISDEEWAVAIAYGRAHHPGIRGPEPVYEVRYTYRPEGEGAIKRLDTRKGTPSTVTVGPLPSVDEFVVMTLDYEKKQIGGTGL
;
A
#
# COMPACT_ATOMS: atom_id res chain seq x y z
N MET A 1 -11.73 -5.86 8.55
CA MET A 1 -11.06 -6.87 7.69
C MET A 1 -9.57 -6.82 7.98
N LEU A 2 -8.86 -7.94 8.07
CA LEU A 2 -7.40 -7.96 8.26
C LEU A 2 -6.72 -7.60 6.93
N LEU A 3 -5.71 -6.72 6.99
CA LEU A 3 -4.83 -6.47 5.85
C LEU A 3 -3.97 -7.72 5.59
N GLY A 4 -3.55 -7.91 4.34
CA GLY A 4 -2.64 -8.98 3.96
C GLY A 4 -1.22 -8.78 4.53
N THR A 5 -0.24 -9.45 3.93
CA THR A 5 1.16 -9.21 4.30
C THR A 5 1.57 -7.79 3.91
N VAL A 6 2.16 -7.05 4.84
CA VAL A 6 2.65 -5.70 4.62
C VAL A 6 4.16 -5.74 4.41
N TYR A 7 4.63 -5.16 3.30
CA TYR A 7 6.03 -4.91 3.02
C TYR A 7 6.28 -3.41 3.07
N VAL A 8 7.40 -3.01 3.65
CA VAL A 8 7.80 -1.61 3.80
C VAL A 8 9.23 -1.50 3.26
N ASP A 9 9.43 -0.58 2.33
CA ASP A 9 10.72 -0.28 1.72
C ASP A 9 10.94 1.23 1.76
N ILE A 10 11.97 1.66 2.50
CA ILE A 10 12.18 3.06 2.86
C ILE A 10 13.57 3.46 2.38
N SER A 11 13.60 4.43 1.49
CA SER A 11 14.80 5.12 1.05
C SER A 11 14.67 6.62 1.29
N ASP A 12 15.77 7.36 1.16
CA ASP A 12 15.75 8.82 1.31
C ASP A 12 14.91 9.50 0.21
N GLU A 13 14.90 8.92 -1.00
CA GLU A 13 14.22 9.49 -2.17
C GLU A 13 12.74 9.07 -2.27
N GLU A 14 12.42 7.85 -1.84
CA GLU A 14 11.09 7.27 -1.98
C GLU A 14 10.78 6.30 -0.84
N TRP A 15 9.59 6.46 -0.27
CA TRP A 15 9.01 5.54 0.71
C TRP A 15 7.93 4.71 0.03
N ALA A 16 7.94 3.40 0.29
CA ALA A 16 6.99 2.49 -0.28
C ALA A 16 6.38 1.55 0.77
N VAL A 17 5.06 1.33 0.65
CA VAL A 17 4.32 0.32 1.39
C VAL A 17 3.54 -0.52 0.40
N ALA A 18 3.73 -1.83 0.45
CA ALA A 18 2.96 -2.79 -0.34
C ALA A 18 2.14 -3.70 0.56
N ILE A 19 0.90 -3.97 0.17
CA ILE A 19 0.00 -4.87 0.87
C ILE A 19 -0.39 -5.99 -0.08
N ALA A 20 0.13 -7.18 0.18
CA ALA A 20 -0.09 -8.36 -0.63
C ALA A 20 -1.25 -9.19 -0.10
N TYR A 21 -2.28 -9.40 -0.92
CA TYR A 21 -3.46 -10.18 -0.58
C TYR A 21 -3.38 -11.57 -1.21
N GLY A 22 -2.90 -12.54 -0.45
CA GLY A 22 -3.03 -13.96 -0.76
C GLY A 22 -4.23 -14.55 -0.01
N ARG A 23 -5.21 -15.12 -0.72
CA ARG A 23 -6.21 -15.99 -0.08
C ARG A 23 -5.47 -17.24 0.40
N ALA A 24 -5.05 -17.25 1.67
CA ALA A 24 -4.47 -18.38 2.38
C ALA A 24 -3.13 -18.89 1.80
N HIS A 25 -2.00 -18.32 2.24
CA HIS A 25 -0.78 -19.01 2.68
C HIS A 25 0.39 -18.03 2.68
N HIS A 26 1.28 -18.14 3.68
CA HIS A 26 2.64 -17.63 3.52
C HIS A 26 3.23 -18.28 2.27
N PRO A 27 3.85 -17.52 1.34
CA PRO A 27 4.48 -18.13 0.18
C PRO A 27 5.67 -18.97 0.67
N GLY A 28 5.47 -20.28 0.82
CA GLY A 28 6.58 -21.20 0.66
C GLY A 28 7.11 -21.11 -0.77
N ILE A 29 8.26 -21.72 -1.07
CA ILE A 29 8.88 -21.73 -2.41
C ILE A 29 7.91 -22.21 -3.52
N ARG A 30 6.79 -22.85 -3.18
CA ARG A 30 5.72 -23.30 -4.08
C ARG A 30 4.30 -22.88 -3.66
N GLY A 31 4.17 -21.87 -2.80
CA GLY A 31 2.85 -21.35 -2.41
C GLY A 31 2.20 -20.58 -3.56
N PRO A 32 0.86 -20.46 -3.60
CA PRO A 32 0.21 -19.61 -4.58
C PRO A 32 0.71 -18.17 -4.43
N GLU A 33 1.07 -17.54 -5.55
CA GLU A 33 1.44 -16.12 -5.58
C GLU A 33 0.32 -15.25 -4.97
N PRO A 34 0.66 -14.07 -4.40
CA PRO A 34 -0.34 -13.12 -3.98
C PRO A 34 -1.35 -12.88 -5.12
N VAL A 35 -2.65 -12.99 -4.83
CA VAL A 35 -3.71 -12.83 -5.83
C VAL A 35 -3.66 -11.41 -6.41
N TYR A 36 -3.31 -10.44 -5.58
CA TYR A 36 -2.99 -9.09 -5.99
C TYR A 36 -2.21 -8.35 -4.89
N GLU A 37 -1.66 -7.20 -5.26
CA GLU A 37 -0.95 -6.29 -4.39
C GLU A 37 -1.55 -4.88 -4.52
N VAL A 38 -1.55 -4.14 -3.42
CA VAL A 38 -1.74 -2.69 -3.46
C VAL A 38 -0.47 -2.02 -2.96
N ARG A 39 0.16 -1.22 -3.83
CA ARG A 39 1.40 -0.50 -3.53
C ARG A 39 1.14 0.98 -3.38
N TYR A 40 1.77 1.59 -2.40
CA TYR A 40 1.77 3.02 -2.12
C TYR A 40 3.20 3.53 -2.19
N THR A 41 3.41 4.65 -2.87
CA THR A 41 4.72 5.33 -2.88
C THR A 41 4.57 6.82 -2.57
N TYR A 42 5.53 7.36 -1.84
CA TYR A 42 5.60 8.75 -1.44
C TYR A 42 7.02 9.28 -1.59
N ARG A 43 7.16 10.50 -2.10
CA ARG A 43 8.45 11.20 -2.20
C ARG A 43 8.45 12.39 -1.26
N PRO A 44 9.29 12.40 -0.21
CA PRO A 44 9.30 13.48 0.78
C PRO A 44 9.62 14.85 0.20
N GLU A 45 10.50 14.91 -0.80
CA GLU A 45 10.88 16.16 -1.48
C GLU A 45 9.92 16.54 -2.63
N GLY A 46 8.89 15.75 -2.89
CA GLY A 46 7.93 15.96 -3.99
C GLY A 46 6.71 16.78 -3.59
N GLU A 47 5.72 16.85 -4.50
CA GLU A 47 4.47 17.63 -4.37
C GLU A 47 3.49 17.12 -3.29
N GLY A 48 3.94 16.37 -2.29
CA GLY A 48 3.08 15.93 -1.19
C GLY A 48 1.93 15.01 -1.64
N ALA A 49 2.20 14.03 -2.50
CA ALA A 49 1.17 13.12 -2.99
C ALA A 49 1.60 11.66 -2.86
N ILE A 50 0.66 10.80 -2.46
CA ILE A 50 0.89 9.36 -2.44
C ILE A 50 0.35 8.76 -3.73
N LYS A 51 1.19 7.99 -4.42
CA LYS A 51 0.77 7.19 -5.57
C LYS A 51 0.34 5.82 -5.08
N ARG A 52 -0.89 5.41 -5.39
CA ARG A 52 -1.45 4.09 -5.08
C ARG A 52 -1.62 3.29 -6.36
N LEU A 53 -1.08 2.08 -6.42
CA LEU A 53 -1.29 1.12 -7.52
C LEU A 53 -1.96 -0.13 -6.97
N ASP A 54 -3.16 -0.43 -7.45
CA ASP A 54 -3.83 -1.71 -7.23
C ASP A 54 -3.60 -2.58 -8.46
N THR A 55 -2.86 -3.69 -8.32
CA THR A 55 -2.45 -4.50 -9.48
C THR A 55 -3.63 -5.14 -10.21
N ARG A 56 -4.80 -5.26 -9.58
CA ARG A 56 -6.03 -5.72 -10.25
C ARG A 56 -6.57 -4.71 -11.25
N LYS A 57 -6.39 -3.42 -10.96
CA LYS A 57 -6.86 -2.31 -11.80
C LYS A 57 -5.81 -1.89 -12.82
N GLY A 58 -4.53 -2.12 -12.51
CA GLY A 58 -3.39 -1.80 -13.39
C GLY A 58 -3.10 -0.29 -13.54
N THR A 59 -4.06 0.58 -13.22
CA THR A 59 -3.89 2.04 -13.30
C THR A 59 -3.57 2.64 -11.92
N PRO A 60 -2.44 3.36 -11.77
CA PRO A 60 -2.16 4.12 -10.55
C PRO A 60 -3.20 5.22 -10.32
N SER A 61 -3.52 5.46 -9.05
CA SER A 61 -4.36 6.54 -8.56
C SER A 61 -3.58 7.39 -7.56
N THR A 62 -3.83 8.70 -7.54
CA THR A 62 -3.19 9.61 -6.58
C THR A 62 -4.09 9.82 -5.37
N VAL A 63 -3.50 9.71 -4.18
CA VAL A 63 -4.10 10.16 -2.92
C VAL A 63 -3.43 11.47 -2.56
N THR A 64 -4.16 12.57 -2.75
CA THR A 64 -3.69 13.90 -2.38
C THR A 64 -3.58 13.98 -0.86
N VAL A 65 -2.39 14.28 -0.37
CA VAL A 65 -2.11 14.48 1.05
C VAL A 65 -1.33 15.79 1.23
N GLY A 66 -1.10 16.22 2.46
CA GLY A 66 -0.07 17.22 2.72
C GLY A 66 1.31 16.57 2.76
N PRO A 67 2.39 17.35 2.90
CA PRO A 67 3.70 16.82 3.22
C PRO A 67 3.64 15.98 4.50
N LEU A 68 4.19 14.77 4.45
CA LEU A 68 4.26 13.88 5.59
C LEU A 68 5.57 14.11 6.36
N PRO A 69 5.51 14.28 7.69
CA PRO A 69 6.67 14.60 8.51
C PRO A 69 7.56 13.39 8.81
N SER A 70 7.07 12.15 8.61
CA SER A 70 7.83 10.94 8.91
C SER A 70 7.36 9.71 8.12
N VAL A 71 8.25 8.72 8.06
CA VAL A 71 7.99 7.38 7.52
C VAL A 71 6.85 6.70 8.28
N ASP A 72 6.82 6.82 9.61
CA ASP A 72 5.80 6.17 10.44
C ASP A 72 4.40 6.71 10.12
N GLU A 73 4.26 8.03 9.95
CA GLU A 73 2.99 8.63 9.53
C GLU A 73 2.57 8.17 8.14
N PHE A 74 3.53 8.05 7.21
CA PHE A 74 3.26 7.49 5.89
C PHE A 74 2.74 6.04 5.98
N VAL A 75 3.38 5.18 6.77
CA VAL A 75 2.97 3.77 6.95
C VAL A 75 1.57 3.70 7.57
N VAL A 76 1.33 4.39 8.70
CA VAL A 76 0.05 4.34 9.42
C VAL A 76 -1.09 4.84 8.53
N MET A 77 -0.91 5.99 7.88
CA MET A 77 -1.94 6.57 7.02
C MET A 77 -2.25 5.66 5.84
N THR A 78 -1.23 5.04 5.23
CA THR A 78 -1.40 4.11 4.12
C THR A 78 -2.24 2.90 4.53
N LEU A 79 -1.94 2.31 5.68
CA LEU A 79 -2.68 1.16 6.22
C LEU A 79 -4.13 1.53 6.54
N ASP A 80 -4.37 2.69 7.14
CA ASP A 80 -5.72 3.14 7.47
C ASP A 80 -6.55 3.51 6.24
N TYR A 81 -5.91 4.09 5.21
CA TYR A 81 -6.55 4.33 3.93
C TYR A 81 -6.98 3.01 3.27
N GLU A 82 -6.09 2.02 3.19
CA GLU A 82 -6.41 0.74 2.55
C GLU A 82 -7.48 -0.05 3.34
N LYS A 83 -7.45 -0.02 4.68
CA LYS A 83 -8.53 -0.59 5.51
C LYS A 83 -9.89 0.00 5.14
N LYS A 84 -9.97 1.32 4.90
CA LYS A 84 -11.20 1.99 4.48
C LYS A 84 -11.63 1.60 3.06
N GLN A 85 -10.69 1.48 2.12
CA GLN A 85 -11.00 1.04 0.76
C GLN A 85 -11.62 -0.35 0.73
N ILE A 86 -11.07 -1.27 1.51
CA ILE A 86 -11.58 -2.63 1.65
C ILE A 86 -12.90 -2.67 2.43
N GLY A 87 -12.98 -1.95 3.55
CA GLY A 87 -14.18 -1.90 4.38
C GLY A 87 -15.36 -1.24 3.69
N GLY A 88 -15.11 -0.28 2.79
CA GLY A 88 -16.12 0.42 2.00
C GLY A 88 -16.65 -0.36 0.79
N THR A 89 -16.07 -1.52 0.45
CA THR A 89 -16.60 -2.39 -0.62
C THR A 89 -17.66 -3.38 -0.09
N GLY A 90 -18.15 -3.19 1.13
CA GLY A 90 -19.24 -3.96 1.72
C GLY A 90 -20.58 -3.22 1.61
N LEU A 91 -21.22 -3.31 0.44
CA LEU A 91 -22.68 -3.36 0.22
C LEU A 91 -22.96 -3.68 -1.25
#